data_AF-A0A963HY46-F1
#
_entry.id   AF-A0A963HY46-F1
#
_cell.length_a   1.000
_cell.length_b   1.000
_cell.length_c   1.000
_cell.angle_alpha   90.00
_cell.angle_beta   90.00
_cell.angle_gamma   90.00
#
_symmetry.space_group_name_H-M   'P 1'
#
loop_
_entity.id
_entity.type
_entity.pdbx_description
1 polymer ?
#
loop_
_entity_poly.entity_id
_entity_poly.type
_entity_poly.pdbx_seq_one_letter_code
_entity_poly.pdbx_strand_id
1 'polypeptide(L)'
;WIPQQFENPANVAVHERTTAQEILADFPDGLDVLITGVGTGGHLTGTARVLKARWPNLKVFAVEPTQSPVISGGQPAPHPIQGIGAGFIPKNLDTSLLDGVIQVEAEAAREYGRRSASEEGILVGISSGATLAAIAQKLPDLPQGARVMGFNYDTGERYLSVEGYLPA
;
A
#
# COMPACT_ATOMS: atom_id res chain seq x y z
N TRP A 1 -14.81 -12.68 -22.79
CA TRP A 1 -14.95 -12.20 -21.41
C TRP A 1 -13.67 -11.46 -21.02
N ILE A 2 -13.75 -10.31 -20.33
CA ILE A 2 -12.60 -9.48 -19.93
C ILE A 2 -12.74 -9.12 -18.42
N PRO A 3 -11.75 -9.40 -17.56
CA PRO A 3 -11.87 -9.20 -16.10
C PRO A 3 -11.99 -7.76 -15.61
N GLN A 4 -11.47 -6.76 -16.32
CA GLN A 4 -11.54 -5.32 -15.96
C GLN A 4 -11.13 -4.98 -14.51
N GLN A 5 -9.91 -5.34 -14.10
CA GLN A 5 -9.45 -5.28 -12.71
C GLN A 5 -9.57 -3.91 -11.99
N PHE A 6 -9.65 -2.78 -12.71
CA PHE A 6 -9.76 -1.44 -12.12
C PHE A 6 -11.19 -1.02 -11.76
N GLU A 7 -12.19 -1.77 -12.22
CA GLU A 7 -13.62 -1.47 -12.00
C GLU A 7 -14.48 -2.68 -11.65
N ASN A 8 -13.95 -3.89 -11.80
CA ASN A 8 -14.68 -5.10 -11.45
C ASN A 8 -14.81 -5.23 -9.93
N PRO A 9 -16.04 -5.25 -9.38
CA PRO A 9 -16.27 -5.33 -7.94
C PRO A 9 -15.76 -6.64 -7.31
N ALA A 10 -15.53 -7.69 -8.11
CA ALA A 10 -14.93 -8.93 -7.62
C ALA A 10 -13.51 -8.73 -7.06
N ASN A 11 -12.79 -7.70 -7.52
CA ASN A 11 -11.48 -7.32 -6.98
C ASN A 11 -11.61 -6.87 -5.51
N VAL A 12 -12.56 -5.98 -5.20
CA VAL A 12 -12.81 -5.55 -3.81
C VAL A 12 -13.36 -6.72 -2.97
N ALA A 13 -14.34 -7.44 -3.52
CA ALA A 13 -15.08 -8.47 -2.78
C ALA A 13 -14.21 -9.66 -2.33
N VAL A 14 -13.14 -9.99 -3.07
CA VAL A 14 -12.24 -11.05 -2.62
C VAL A 14 -11.49 -10.63 -1.35
N HIS A 15 -11.00 -9.38 -1.29
CA HIS A 15 -10.28 -8.88 -0.11
C HIS A 15 -11.19 -8.71 1.11
N GLU A 16 -12.46 -8.36 0.94
CA GLU A 16 -13.45 -8.34 2.03
C GLU A 16 -13.66 -9.75 2.63
N ARG A 17 -13.72 -10.77 1.75
CA ARG A 17 -14.00 -12.17 2.12
C ARG A 17 -12.79 -12.94 2.61
N THR A 18 -11.58 -12.58 2.20
CA THR A 18 -10.36 -13.32 2.55
C THR A 18 -9.39 -12.44 3.32
N THR A 19 -8.68 -11.53 2.65
CA THR A 19 -7.58 -10.75 3.23
C THR A 19 -7.99 -10.02 4.52
N ALA A 20 -9.17 -9.39 4.54
CA ALA A 20 -9.65 -8.71 5.74
C ALA A 20 -9.97 -9.68 6.88
N GLN A 21 -10.48 -10.87 6.57
CA GLN A 21 -10.81 -11.88 7.58
C GLN A 21 -9.56 -12.48 8.21
N GLU A 22 -8.50 -12.70 7.41
CA GLU A 22 -7.19 -13.12 7.90
C GLU A 22 -6.61 -12.06 8.85
N ILE A 23 -6.66 -10.78 8.49
CA ILE A 23 -6.23 -9.68 9.36
C ILE A 23 -7.03 -9.65 10.67
N LEU A 24 -8.35 -9.84 10.61
CA LEU A 24 -9.17 -9.88 11.83
C LEU A 24 -8.82 -11.06 12.75
N ALA A 25 -8.46 -12.21 12.18
CA ALA A 25 -8.07 -13.39 12.93
C ALA A 25 -6.70 -13.21 13.60
N ASP A 26 -5.73 -12.62 12.87
CA ASP A 26 -4.35 -12.46 13.33
C ASP A 26 -4.17 -11.28 14.30
N PHE A 27 -5.05 -10.27 14.22
CA PHE A 27 -5.00 -9.06 15.05
C PHE A 27 -6.28 -8.89 15.88
N PRO A 28 -6.63 -9.81 16.80
CA PRO A 28 -7.88 -9.74 17.55
C PRO A 28 -8.02 -8.48 18.41
N ASP A 29 -6.89 -7.93 18.87
CA ASP A 29 -6.81 -6.71 19.68
C ASP A 29 -6.86 -5.41 18.84
N GLY A 30 -6.77 -5.54 17.51
CA GLY A 30 -6.89 -4.42 16.58
C GLY A 30 -5.58 -3.80 16.11
N LEU A 31 -5.77 -2.88 15.16
CA LEU A 31 -4.75 -2.06 14.51
C LEU A 31 -5.14 -0.59 14.64
N ASP A 32 -4.15 0.28 14.80
CA ASP A 32 -4.37 1.72 14.87
C ASP A 32 -4.31 2.35 13.48
N VAL A 33 -3.41 1.85 12.63
CA VAL A 33 -3.15 2.44 11.31
C VAL A 33 -2.92 1.36 10.26
N LEU A 34 -3.56 1.52 9.10
CA LEU A 34 -3.30 0.79 7.87
C LEU A 34 -2.69 1.75 6.85
N ILE A 35 -1.48 1.45 6.36
CA ILE A 35 -0.77 2.23 5.35
C ILE A 35 -0.45 1.32 4.17
N THR A 36 -1.00 1.60 2.99
CA THR A 36 -0.81 0.72 1.84
C THR A 36 -0.91 1.45 0.50
N GLY A 37 -0.11 1.02 -0.47
CA GLY A 37 -0.09 1.57 -1.81
C GLY A 37 -1.33 1.23 -2.62
N VAL A 38 -1.61 2.03 -3.64
CA VAL A 38 -2.80 1.88 -4.49
C VAL A 38 -2.39 1.64 -5.94
N GLY A 39 -2.64 0.42 -6.42
CA GLY A 39 -2.69 0.10 -7.85
C GLY A 39 -4.12 0.13 -8.36
N THR A 40 -4.84 -0.99 -8.21
CA THR A 40 -6.28 -1.06 -8.55
C THR A 40 -7.20 -0.51 -7.47
N GLY A 41 -6.70 -0.34 -6.24
CA GLY A 41 -7.48 0.09 -5.07
C GLY A 41 -8.30 -1.01 -4.39
N GLY A 42 -8.37 -2.22 -4.97
CA GLY A 42 -9.25 -3.27 -4.48
C GLY A 42 -8.93 -3.77 -3.08
N HIS A 43 -7.65 -4.04 -2.78
CA HIS A 43 -7.25 -4.51 -1.44
C HIS A 43 -7.45 -3.44 -0.37
N LEU A 44 -7.07 -2.19 -0.66
CA LEU A 44 -7.29 -1.09 0.27
C LEU A 44 -8.78 -0.96 0.58
N THR A 45 -9.63 -0.84 -0.44
CA THR A 45 -11.07 -0.70 -0.25
C THR A 45 -11.66 -1.88 0.51
N GLY A 46 -11.36 -3.11 0.09
CA GLY A 46 -11.95 -4.31 0.69
C GLY A 46 -11.52 -4.52 2.13
N THR A 47 -10.25 -4.31 2.43
CA THR A 47 -9.75 -4.41 3.81
C THR A 47 -10.27 -3.26 4.68
N ALA A 48 -10.18 -2.01 4.21
CA ALA A 48 -10.62 -0.86 5.00
C ALA A 48 -12.12 -0.92 5.35
N ARG A 49 -13.00 -1.36 4.44
CA ARG A 49 -14.44 -1.50 4.73
C ARG A 49 -14.72 -2.45 5.90
N VAL A 50 -14.12 -3.63 5.85
CA VAL A 50 -14.31 -4.66 6.89
C VAL A 50 -13.63 -4.24 8.19
N LEU A 51 -12.38 -3.77 8.11
CA LEU A 51 -11.60 -3.44 9.30
C LEU A 51 -12.12 -2.20 10.01
N LYS A 52 -12.56 -1.15 9.30
CA LYS A 52 -13.17 0.03 9.94
C LYS A 52 -14.51 -0.28 10.60
N ALA A 53 -15.28 -1.23 10.07
CA ALA A 53 -16.51 -1.69 10.73
C ALA A 53 -16.22 -2.37 12.07
N ARG A 54 -15.09 -3.09 12.20
CA ARG A 54 -14.65 -3.73 13.44
C ARG A 54 -13.91 -2.78 14.39
N TRP A 55 -13.08 -1.90 13.83
CA TRP A 55 -12.23 -0.94 14.54
C TRP A 55 -12.50 0.48 14.02
N PRO A 56 -13.54 1.17 14.54
CA PRO A 56 -13.97 2.48 14.01
C PRO A 56 -12.91 3.59 14.08
N ASN A 57 -11.90 3.42 14.94
CA ASN A 57 -10.80 4.37 15.10
C ASN A 57 -9.62 4.10 14.16
N LEU A 58 -9.63 2.99 13.41
CA LEU A 58 -8.57 2.65 12.46
C LEU A 58 -8.37 3.78 11.44
N LYS A 59 -7.12 4.24 11.33
CA LYS A 59 -6.71 5.22 10.32
C LYS A 59 -6.20 4.52 9.08
N VAL A 60 -6.64 4.97 7.90
CA VAL A 60 -6.26 4.35 6.62
C VAL A 60 -5.57 5.38 5.73
N PHE A 61 -4.34 5.10 5.31
CA PHE A 61 -3.56 5.97 4.43
C PHE A 61 -3.22 5.26 3.12
N ALA A 62 -3.52 5.90 2.00
CA ALA A 62 -3.05 5.46 0.70
C ALA A 62 -1.59 5.88 0.49
N VAL A 63 -0.80 5.04 -0.16
CA VAL A 63 0.55 5.37 -0.62
C VAL A 63 0.55 5.55 -2.13
N GLU A 64 1.12 6.67 -2.60
CA GLU A 64 1.29 6.93 -4.03
C GLU A 64 2.67 7.54 -4.35
N PRO A 65 3.14 7.47 -5.61
CA PRO A 65 4.38 8.11 -6.01
C PRO A 65 4.26 9.65 -6.01
N THR A 66 5.27 10.35 -5.50
CA THR A 66 5.35 11.83 -5.57
C THR A 66 5.31 12.36 -7.00
N GLN A 67 5.85 11.61 -7.97
CA GLN A 67 5.85 11.97 -9.38
C GLN A 67 4.48 11.83 -10.06
N SER A 68 3.57 10.99 -9.53
CA SER A 68 2.24 10.78 -10.10
C SER A 68 1.15 10.81 -9.02
N PRO A 69 0.97 11.95 -8.30
CA PRO A 69 0.18 12.00 -7.07
C PRO A 69 -1.30 12.27 -7.34
N VAL A 70 -1.94 11.39 -8.10
CA VAL A 70 -3.30 11.59 -8.61
C VAL A 70 -4.35 11.52 -7.49
N ILE A 71 -4.15 10.71 -6.45
CA ILE A 71 -5.08 10.63 -5.31
C ILE A 71 -5.00 11.92 -4.48
N SER A 72 -3.82 12.55 -4.41
CA SER A 72 -3.64 13.88 -3.80
C SER A 72 -4.09 15.05 -4.69
N GLY A 73 -4.61 14.79 -5.90
CA GLY A 73 -5.10 15.82 -6.82
C GLY A 73 -4.05 16.41 -7.77
N GLY A 74 -2.85 15.83 -7.84
CA GLY A 74 -1.84 16.19 -8.83
C GLY A 74 -2.06 15.54 -10.20
N GLN A 75 -1.07 15.69 -11.08
CA GLN A 75 -1.11 15.17 -12.45
C GLN A 75 -0.43 13.79 -12.55
N PRO A 76 -0.89 12.90 -13.44
CA PRO A 76 -0.21 11.66 -13.70
C PRO A 76 1.11 11.89 -14.43
N ALA A 77 2.14 11.11 -14.07
CA ALA A 77 3.42 11.09 -14.80
C ALA A 77 4.09 9.72 -14.69
N PRO A 78 5.03 9.38 -15.59
CA PRO A 78 5.83 8.17 -15.45
C PRO A 78 6.60 8.16 -14.12
N HIS A 79 6.62 7.01 -13.45
CA HIS A 79 7.42 6.77 -12.24
C HIS A 79 7.91 5.32 -12.20
N PRO A 80 8.98 5.02 -11.45
CA PRO A 80 9.58 3.68 -11.43
C PRO A 80 8.96 2.72 -10.40
N ILE A 81 8.11 3.20 -9.49
CA ILE A 81 7.48 2.37 -8.44
C ILE A 81 6.39 1.45 -9.05
N GLN A 82 6.76 0.25 -9.48
CA GLN A 82 5.83 -0.68 -10.13
C GLN A 82 4.78 -1.22 -9.16
N GLY A 83 3.55 -1.41 -9.65
CA GLY A 83 2.42 -2.00 -8.92
C GLY A 83 1.46 -1.00 -8.28
N ILE A 84 1.86 0.25 -8.09
CA ILE A 84 1.03 1.35 -7.55
C ILE A 84 1.04 2.56 -8.50
N GLY A 85 0.21 3.57 -8.23
CA GLY A 85 0.25 4.83 -8.99
C GLY A 85 -0.26 4.70 -10.43
N ALA A 86 -1.47 4.17 -10.63
CA ALA A 86 -2.00 3.85 -11.97
C ALA A 86 -2.20 5.06 -12.92
N GLY A 87 -1.95 6.30 -12.49
CA GLY A 87 -2.14 7.51 -13.28
C GLY A 87 -3.60 8.00 -13.36
N PHE A 88 -4.51 7.38 -12.62
CA PHE A 88 -5.90 7.78 -12.44
C PHE A 88 -6.42 7.22 -11.10
N ILE A 89 -7.55 7.72 -10.60
CA ILE A 89 -8.25 7.13 -9.44
C ILE A 89 -9.09 5.94 -9.94
N PRO A 90 -8.78 4.68 -9.58
CA PRO A 90 -9.55 3.52 -10.02
C PRO A 90 -10.96 3.54 -9.44
N LYS A 91 -11.96 3.01 -10.17
CA LYS A 91 -13.33 2.87 -9.65
C LYS A 91 -13.41 1.95 -8.43
N ASN A 92 -12.45 1.02 -8.30
CA ASN A 92 -12.33 0.14 -7.15
C ASN A 92 -11.75 0.81 -5.90
N LEU A 93 -11.16 2.01 -6.00
CA LEU A 93 -10.70 2.77 -4.84
C LEU A 93 -11.85 3.61 -4.27
N ASP A 94 -12.27 3.30 -3.06
CA ASP A 94 -13.22 4.12 -2.30
C ASP A 94 -12.45 5.15 -1.46
N THR A 95 -12.29 6.35 -2.00
CA THR A 95 -11.51 7.42 -1.37
C THR A 95 -12.14 7.96 -0.08
N SER A 96 -13.43 7.68 0.17
CA SER A 96 -14.11 8.08 1.41
C SER A 96 -13.59 7.33 2.64
N LEU A 97 -12.91 6.20 2.43
CA LEU A 97 -12.31 5.40 3.50
C LEU A 97 -10.96 5.96 3.98
N LEU A 98 -10.35 6.89 3.24
CA LEU A 98 -9.00 7.40 3.51
C LEU A 98 -9.02 8.49 4.58
N ASP A 99 -8.10 8.40 5.54
CA ASP A 99 -7.74 9.47 6.46
C ASP A 99 -6.61 10.35 5.91
N GLY A 100 -5.96 9.93 4.83
CA GLY A 100 -4.96 10.72 4.10
C GLY A 100 -4.23 9.93 3.02
N VAL A 101 -3.29 10.61 2.38
CA VAL A 101 -2.41 10.04 1.34
C VAL A 101 -0.97 10.40 1.71
N ILE A 102 -0.06 9.43 1.57
CA ILE A 102 1.38 9.59 1.79
C ILE A 102 2.07 9.45 0.44
N GLN A 103 2.77 10.49 0.02
CA GLN A 103 3.53 10.47 -1.22
C GLN A 103 4.95 9.96 -0.97
N VAL A 104 5.43 9.05 -1.82
CA VAL A 104 6.74 8.42 -1.66
C VAL A 104 7.60 8.64 -2.90
N GLU A 105 8.82 9.10 -2.66
CA GLU A 105 9.87 9.19 -3.66
C GLU A 105 10.38 7.81 -4.08
N ALA A 106 10.72 7.67 -5.36
CA ALA A 106 11.22 6.41 -5.92
C ALA A 106 12.47 5.88 -5.20
N GLU A 107 13.42 6.77 -4.86
CA GLU A 107 14.65 6.35 -4.20
C GLU A 107 14.39 5.93 -2.75
N ALA A 108 13.46 6.58 -2.04
CA ALA A 108 13.04 6.12 -0.72
C ALA A 108 12.39 4.73 -0.79
N ALA A 109 11.55 4.47 -1.80
CA ALA A 109 10.97 3.15 -2.01
C ALA A 109 12.02 2.06 -2.26
N ARG A 110 13.02 2.34 -3.10
CA ARG A 110 14.16 1.43 -3.35
C ARG A 110 14.96 1.18 -2.08
N GLU A 111 15.30 2.24 -1.35
CA GLU A 111 16.13 2.14 -0.15
C GLU A 111 15.45 1.30 0.92
N TYR A 112 14.16 1.53 1.20
CA TYR A 112 13.42 0.69 2.16
C TYR A 112 13.23 -0.75 1.67
N GLY A 113 13.12 -0.98 0.36
CA GLY A 113 13.14 -2.32 -0.21
C GLY A 113 14.47 -3.05 0.03
N ARG A 114 15.61 -2.37 -0.15
CA ARG A 114 16.95 -2.90 0.12
C ARG A 114 17.17 -3.15 1.61
N ARG A 115 16.79 -2.19 2.47
CA ARG A 115 16.89 -2.31 3.92
C ARG A 115 16.08 -3.49 4.45
N SER A 116 14.87 -3.70 3.94
CA SER A 116 14.07 -4.90 4.25
C SER A 116 14.85 -6.20 3.97
N ALA A 117 15.62 -6.26 2.88
CA ALA A 117 16.44 -7.42 2.56
C ALA A 117 17.67 -7.54 3.48
N SER A 118 18.39 -6.45 3.73
CA SER A 118 19.66 -6.48 4.46
C SER A 118 19.51 -6.50 5.99
N GLU A 119 18.45 -5.90 6.52
CA GLU A 119 18.20 -5.77 7.97
C GLU A 119 17.24 -6.86 8.47
N GLU A 120 16.19 -7.18 7.69
CA GLU A 120 15.14 -8.10 8.11
C GLU A 120 15.19 -9.46 7.37
N GLY A 121 16.05 -9.60 6.36
CA GLY A 121 16.15 -10.83 5.56
C GLY A 121 14.96 -11.07 4.62
N ILE A 122 14.16 -10.03 4.34
CA ILE A 122 12.95 -10.12 3.49
C ILE A 122 13.16 -9.32 2.22
N LEU A 123 13.41 -10.03 1.11
CA LEU A 123 13.55 -9.43 -0.22
C LEU A 123 12.17 -9.13 -0.83
N VAL A 124 11.72 -7.89 -0.71
CA VAL A 124 10.42 -7.41 -1.20
C VAL A 124 10.54 -6.67 -2.53
N GLY A 125 9.42 -6.44 -3.24
CA GLY A 125 9.38 -5.55 -4.41
C GLY A 125 9.33 -4.06 -4.08
N ILE A 126 9.47 -3.21 -5.11
CA ILE A 126 9.61 -1.75 -4.94
C ILE A 126 8.36 -1.07 -4.33
N SER A 127 7.16 -1.58 -4.60
CA SER A 127 5.92 -1.05 -4.00
C SER A 127 5.80 -1.38 -2.51
N SER A 128 6.30 -2.54 -2.09
CA SER A 128 6.44 -2.89 -0.67
C SER A 128 7.44 -1.97 0.02
N GLY A 129 8.58 -1.71 -0.63
CA GLY A 129 9.53 -0.69 -0.19
C GLY A 129 8.91 0.70 -0.06
N ALA A 130 8.04 1.10 -1.00
CA ALA A 130 7.28 2.35 -0.90
C ALA A 130 6.35 2.37 0.33
N THR A 131 5.71 1.24 0.65
CA THR A 131 4.86 1.12 1.84
C THR A 131 5.68 1.24 3.13
N LEU A 132 6.84 0.59 3.20
CA LEU A 132 7.76 0.72 4.33
C LEU A 132 8.28 2.15 4.50
N ALA A 133 8.63 2.83 3.40
CA ALA A 133 9.03 4.22 3.41
C ALA A 133 7.88 5.14 3.92
N ALA A 134 6.65 4.90 3.48
CA ALA A 134 5.48 5.65 3.95
C ALA A 134 5.21 5.41 5.45
N ILE A 135 5.35 4.17 5.93
CA ILE A 135 5.23 3.85 7.36
C ILE A 135 6.29 4.64 8.14
N ALA A 136 7.55 4.60 7.72
CA ALA A 136 8.62 5.32 8.39
C ALA A 136 8.41 6.84 8.41
N GLN A 137 7.87 7.43 7.34
CA GLN A 137 7.47 8.84 7.31
C GLN A 137 6.33 9.14 8.30
N LYS A 138 5.42 8.19 8.53
CA LYS A 138 4.25 8.40 9.38
C LYS A 138 4.51 8.18 10.86
N LEU A 139 5.45 7.30 11.22
CA LEU A 139 5.76 6.94 12.61
C LEU A 139 5.94 8.14 13.56
N PRO A 140 6.62 9.25 13.20
CA PRO A 140 6.76 10.41 14.08
C PRO A 140 5.43 11.08 14.50
N ASP A 141 4.36 10.91 13.71
CA ASP A 141 3.03 11.47 13.99
C ASP A 141 2.18 10.53 14.86
N LEU A 142 2.61 9.29 15.07
CA LEU A 142 1.81 8.27 15.72
C LEU A 142 2.11 8.19 17.22
N PRO A 143 1.11 7.89 18.07
CA PRO A 143 1.35 7.62 19.48
C PRO A 143 2.35 6.48 19.68
N GLN A 144 3.16 6.59 20.73
CA GLN A 144 4.04 5.49 21.12
C GLN A 144 3.21 4.22 21.38
N GLY A 145 3.64 3.11 20.78
CA GLY A 145 2.95 1.82 20.89
C GLY A 145 1.85 1.58 19.84
N ALA A 146 1.63 2.51 18.90
CA ALA A 146 0.68 2.32 17.82
C ALA A 146 1.03 1.08 16.97
N ARG A 147 0.00 0.28 16.65
CA ARG A 147 0.09 -0.89 15.78
C ARG A 147 -0.20 -0.47 14.33
N VAL A 148 0.86 -0.48 13.51
CA VAL A 148 0.79 -0.09 12.10
C VAL A 148 0.88 -1.34 11.22
N MET A 149 -0.07 -1.47 10.29
CA MET A 149 -0.07 -2.51 9.28
C MET A 149 0.28 -1.93 7.90
N GLY A 150 1.18 -2.61 7.20
CA GLY A 150 1.45 -2.41 5.78
C GLY A 150 1.29 -3.71 4.99
N PHE A 151 1.42 -3.62 3.67
CA PHE A 151 1.36 -4.75 2.76
C PHE A 151 2.72 -4.97 2.08
N ASN A 152 3.12 -6.24 2.01
CA ASN A 152 4.11 -6.71 1.05
C ASN A 152 3.36 -7.32 -0.15
N TYR A 153 3.48 -6.73 -1.33
CA TYR A 153 2.68 -7.11 -2.51
C TYR A 153 3.30 -8.27 -3.28
N ASP A 154 4.64 -8.31 -3.38
CA ASP A 154 5.37 -9.30 -4.14
C ASP A 154 6.85 -9.44 -3.70
N THR A 155 7.51 -10.46 -4.25
CA THR A 155 8.92 -10.75 -4.00
C THR A 155 9.84 -9.84 -4.81
N GLY A 156 10.95 -9.41 -4.20
CA GLY A 156 11.98 -8.63 -4.87
C GLY A 156 12.74 -9.41 -5.95
N GLU A 157 12.61 -10.74 -6.00
CA GLU A 157 13.18 -11.58 -7.07
C GLU A 157 12.70 -11.15 -8.47
N ARG A 158 11.50 -10.58 -8.58
CA ARG A 158 10.96 -10.11 -9.87
C ARG A 158 11.58 -8.79 -10.35
N TYR A 159 12.43 -8.17 -9.53
CA TYR A 159 13.02 -6.85 -9.77
C TYR A 159 14.53 -6.90 -10.00
N LEU A 160 15.14 -8.08 -10.13
CA LEU A 160 16.59 -8.22 -10.35
C LEU A 160 17.08 -7.54 -11.64
N SER A 161 16.22 -7.39 -12.63
CA SER A 161 16.53 -6.69 -13.89
C SER A 161 16.11 -5.22 -13.89
N VAL A 162 15.55 -4.69 -12.79
CA VAL A 162 15.11 -3.31 -12.69
C VAL A 162 16.29 -2.44 -12.29
N GLU A 163 16.64 -1.52 -13.18
CA GLU A 163 17.77 -0.61 -12.98
C GLU A 163 17.61 0.20 -11.69
N GLY A 164 18.69 0.20 -10.90
CA GLY A 164 18.74 0.90 -9.62
C GLY A 164 17.86 0.28 -8.53
N TYR A 165 17.30 -0.92 -8.69
CA TYR A 165 16.60 -1.56 -7.57
C TYR A 165 17.59 -2.21 -6.59
N LEU A 166 18.47 -3.08 -7.09
CA LEU A 166 19.55 -3.65 -6.30
C LEU A 166 20.83 -2.79 -6.36
N PRO A 167 21.71 -2.88 -5.34
CA PRO A 167 23.08 -2.37 -5.45
C PRO A 167 23.78 -2.97 -6.67
N ALA A 168 24.60 -2.15 -7.33
CA ALA A 168 25.43 -2.56 -8.46
C ALA A 168 26.60 -3.45 -8.03
#